data_AF-A0A6A6KKU8-F1
#
_entry.id   AF-A0A6A6KKU8-F1
#
_cell.length_a   1.000
_cell.length_b   1.000
_cell.length_c   1.000
_cell.angle_alpha   90.00
_cell.angle_beta   90.00
_cell.angle_gamma   90.00
#
_symmetry.space_group_name_H-M   'P 1'
#
loop_
_entity.id
_entity.type
_entity.pdbx_description
1 polymer ?
#
loop_
_entity_poly.entity_id
_entity_poly.type
_entity_poly.pdbx_seq_one_letter_code
_entity_poly.pdbx_strand_id
1 'polypeptide(L)'
;MVCCLGENATDVGITGGGVVDGQGLKFVQRFNEVKNVMVSWNQSGACLGDECRPRLVGFIGCRNVRVWNIRLQDPAYWCLHVVRCHNTSIHDVSIYGDFNTPNNDGMDIEDSNNTVITRCHINTGDDAICPKTYNGPLYNLTATNCWIRTKSSAIKFGSASSFDFKNLVFDNITIVDSHRGLGLQIRDGGNVSDVTFSNINISTRYYDPSWWGRAEPIYVTTCPRDSNAKEGSISNLLFINITATSENGIFLSGSKGGLLSNLRFINMNLTYRRWTKYAGGLVDYRPGCQGLVNHSAAGIIMEHMEGFEIENVYMRWSNKKKMGYPTGFQALNC
;
A
#
# COMPACT_ATOMS: atom_id res chain seq x y z
N MET A 1 -10.33 -5.28 -19.38
CA MET A 1 -10.05 -6.67 -19.77
C MET A 1 -9.36 -7.39 -18.62
N VAL A 2 -9.70 -8.64 -18.34
CA VAL A 2 -9.10 -9.49 -17.30
C VAL A 2 -8.85 -10.87 -17.92
N CYS A 3 -7.70 -11.50 -17.65
CA CYS A 3 -7.37 -12.81 -18.24
C CYS A 3 -8.24 -13.94 -17.69
N CYS A 4 -8.39 -14.04 -16.37
CA CYS A 4 -9.33 -14.95 -15.72
C CYS A 4 -10.35 -14.15 -14.91
N LEU A 5 -11.65 -14.26 -15.24
CA LEU A 5 -12.71 -13.49 -14.62
C LEU A 5 -13.83 -14.40 -14.09
N GLY A 6 -14.17 -14.24 -12.81
CA GLY A 6 -15.45 -14.68 -12.24
C GLY A 6 -16.34 -13.46 -11.98
N GLU A 7 -17.60 -13.50 -12.41
CA GLU A 7 -18.53 -12.38 -12.23
C GLU A 7 -19.90 -12.87 -11.72
N ASN A 8 -20.44 -12.19 -10.71
CA ASN A 8 -21.74 -12.45 -10.08
C ASN A 8 -22.00 -13.92 -9.72
N ALA A 9 -20.94 -14.64 -9.35
CA ALA A 9 -20.95 -16.06 -9.05
C ALA A 9 -20.90 -16.35 -7.54
N THR A 10 -21.40 -17.51 -7.13
CA THR A 10 -21.27 -18.03 -5.76
C THR A 10 -20.43 -19.31 -5.78
N ASP A 11 -19.63 -19.54 -4.75
CA ASP A 11 -18.73 -20.69 -4.62
C ASP A 11 -17.75 -20.81 -5.79
N VAL A 12 -17.10 -19.69 -6.09
CA VAL A 12 -16.17 -19.54 -7.21
C VAL A 12 -14.73 -19.47 -6.72
N GLY A 13 -13.79 -19.95 -7.51
CA GLY A 13 -12.39 -19.87 -7.12
C GLY A 13 -11.41 -20.30 -8.19
N ILE A 14 -10.14 -20.06 -7.91
CA ILE A 14 -9.00 -20.55 -8.69
C ILE A 14 -8.02 -21.22 -7.74
N THR A 15 -7.75 -22.50 -7.98
CA THR A 15 -6.98 -23.36 -7.06
C THR A 15 -6.16 -24.40 -7.81
N GLY A 16 -5.22 -25.08 -7.15
CA GLY A 16 -4.70 -26.38 -7.63
C GLY A 16 -3.21 -26.48 -7.92
N GLY A 17 -2.37 -25.58 -7.38
CA GLY A 17 -0.91 -25.64 -7.43
C GLY A 17 -0.26 -25.09 -8.71
N GLY A 18 -1.08 -24.72 -9.70
CA GLY A 18 -0.61 -24.27 -11.01
C GLY A 18 -0.16 -22.80 -11.06
N VAL A 19 0.24 -22.37 -12.26
CA VAL A 19 0.67 -21.01 -12.57
C VAL A 19 -0.34 -20.34 -13.52
N VAL A 20 -0.72 -19.10 -13.22
CA VAL A 20 -1.37 -18.19 -14.17
C VAL A 20 -0.32 -17.16 -14.60
N ASP A 21 0.09 -17.18 -15.88
CA ASP A 21 1.13 -16.32 -16.43
C ASP A 21 0.51 -15.25 -17.34
N GLY A 22 0.68 -13.98 -16.96
CA GLY A 22 0.16 -12.83 -17.69
C GLY A 22 1.06 -12.35 -18.83
N GLN A 23 2.29 -12.86 -18.93
CA GLN A 23 3.29 -12.47 -19.93
C GLN A 23 3.48 -10.94 -20.03
N GLY A 24 3.45 -10.24 -18.89
CA GLY A 24 3.36 -8.78 -18.78
C GLY A 24 4.46 -8.02 -19.53
N LEU A 25 5.64 -8.62 -19.69
CA LEU A 25 6.74 -8.01 -20.45
C LEU A 25 6.45 -7.87 -21.95
N LYS A 26 5.50 -8.64 -22.52
CA LYS A 26 5.04 -8.46 -23.90
C LYS A 26 4.31 -7.14 -24.12
N PHE A 27 3.91 -6.47 -23.02
CA PHE A 27 3.26 -5.17 -23.04
C PHE A 27 4.27 -4.02 -22.85
N VAL A 28 5.57 -4.29 -22.79
CA VAL A 28 6.59 -3.23 -22.70
C VAL A 28 6.85 -2.67 -24.10
N GLN A 29 6.55 -1.39 -24.30
CA GLN A 29 6.91 -0.68 -25.53
C GLN A 29 8.42 -0.35 -25.54
N ARG A 30 8.95 0.06 -24.38
CA ARG A 30 10.37 0.36 -24.19
C ARG A 30 10.80 -0.02 -22.78
N PHE A 31 11.78 -0.92 -22.71
CA PHE A 31 12.42 -1.30 -21.44
C PHE A 31 13.18 -0.12 -20.85
N ASN A 32 13.11 0.03 -19.54
CA ASN A 32 13.80 1.07 -18.79
C ASN A 32 14.12 0.55 -17.38
N GLU A 33 15.35 0.76 -16.93
CA GLU A 33 15.83 0.26 -15.64
C GLU A 33 15.16 0.91 -14.42
N VAL A 34 14.56 2.10 -14.61
CA VAL A 34 13.82 2.83 -13.58
C VAL A 34 12.34 2.42 -13.58
N LYS A 35 11.66 2.58 -14.72
CA LYS A 35 10.22 2.35 -14.89
C LYS A 35 9.92 2.14 -16.38
N ASN A 36 9.45 0.95 -16.73
CA ASN A 36 9.15 0.56 -18.11
C ASN A 36 8.08 1.48 -18.72
N VAL A 37 8.20 1.74 -20.02
CA VAL A 37 7.13 2.37 -20.80
C VAL A 37 6.26 1.26 -21.37
N MET A 38 5.00 1.24 -20.94
CA MET A 38 4.06 0.19 -21.27
C MET A 38 3.18 0.59 -22.45
N VAL A 39 2.76 -0.39 -23.22
CA VAL A 39 1.70 -0.25 -24.22
C VAL A 39 0.40 0.08 -23.51
N SER A 40 -0.33 1.07 -24.03
CA SER A 40 -1.68 1.41 -23.60
C SER A 40 -2.66 1.20 -24.75
N TRP A 41 -3.71 0.40 -24.54
CA TRP A 41 -4.69 0.05 -25.57
C TRP A 41 -5.83 1.07 -25.74
N ASN A 42 -5.67 2.31 -25.27
CA ASN A 42 -6.70 3.36 -25.40
C ASN A 42 -7.11 3.64 -26.85
N GLN A 43 -6.24 3.35 -27.83
CA GLN A 43 -6.49 3.54 -29.26
C GLN A 43 -7.61 2.63 -29.82
N SER A 44 -7.93 1.53 -29.15
CA SER A 44 -8.99 0.61 -29.57
C SER A 44 -10.41 1.06 -29.15
N GLY A 45 -10.52 2.07 -28.28
CA GLY A 45 -11.79 2.48 -27.67
C GLY A 45 -12.35 1.48 -26.63
N ALA A 46 -11.69 0.33 -26.41
CA ALA A 46 -12.13 -0.70 -25.46
C ALA A 46 -11.96 -0.31 -23.98
N CYS A 47 -11.40 0.87 -23.71
CA CYS A 47 -11.07 1.39 -22.39
C CYS A 47 -10.74 2.89 -22.47
N LEU A 48 -10.90 3.58 -21.34
CA LEU A 48 -10.59 5.00 -21.18
C LEU A 48 -9.33 5.16 -20.31
N GLY A 49 -8.48 6.15 -20.64
CA GLY A 49 -7.29 6.51 -19.86
C GLY A 49 -5.95 5.97 -20.40
N ASP A 50 -4.85 6.44 -19.81
CA ASP A 50 -3.47 6.17 -20.26
C ASP A 50 -2.97 4.75 -19.91
N GLU A 51 -3.74 3.95 -19.17
CA GLU A 51 -3.27 2.74 -18.50
C GLU A 51 -4.08 1.49 -18.86
N CYS A 52 -4.41 1.33 -20.14
CA CYS A 52 -5.23 0.21 -20.56
C CYS A 52 -4.41 -1.05 -20.87
N ARG A 53 -4.25 -1.89 -19.84
CA ARG A 53 -3.63 -3.23 -19.89
C ARG A 53 -4.52 -4.25 -19.16
N PRO A 54 -4.49 -5.53 -19.54
CA PRO A 54 -5.34 -6.54 -18.89
C PRO A 54 -4.87 -6.82 -17.46
N ARG A 55 -5.84 -6.95 -16.55
CA ARG A 55 -5.61 -7.51 -15.21
C ARG A 55 -5.45 -9.03 -15.32
N LEU A 56 -4.75 -9.66 -14.37
CA LEU A 56 -4.49 -11.10 -14.48
C LEU A 56 -5.68 -11.94 -14.02
N VAL A 57 -6.09 -11.81 -12.75
CA VAL A 57 -7.22 -12.55 -12.17
C VAL A 57 -8.19 -11.56 -11.53
N GLY A 58 -9.49 -11.73 -11.78
CA GLY A 58 -10.53 -10.86 -11.27
C GLY A 58 -11.75 -11.62 -10.77
N PHE A 59 -12.33 -11.13 -9.67
CA PHE A 59 -13.64 -11.56 -9.17
C PHE A 59 -14.50 -10.32 -8.96
N ILE A 60 -15.69 -10.28 -9.55
CA ILE A 60 -16.58 -9.11 -9.48
C ILE A 60 -17.95 -9.55 -8.97
N GLY A 61 -18.41 -8.98 -7.86
CA GLY A 61 -19.75 -9.25 -7.33
C GLY A 61 -19.95 -10.69 -6.84
N CYS A 62 -18.86 -11.40 -6.53
CA CYS A 62 -18.90 -12.82 -6.17
C CYS A 62 -19.14 -13.05 -4.67
N ARG A 63 -19.62 -14.23 -4.32
CA ARG A 63 -19.76 -14.72 -2.95
C ARG A 63 -18.97 -16.01 -2.75
N ASN A 64 -18.36 -16.18 -1.57
CA ASN A 64 -17.57 -17.37 -1.22
C ASN A 64 -16.42 -17.60 -2.22
N VAL A 65 -15.59 -16.56 -2.42
CA VAL A 65 -14.46 -16.62 -3.34
C VAL A 65 -13.29 -17.36 -2.70
N ARG A 66 -12.70 -18.33 -3.41
CA ARG A 66 -11.51 -19.06 -2.96
C ARG A 66 -10.35 -18.95 -3.94
N VAL A 67 -9.26 -18.31 -3.51
CA VAL A 67 -7.98 -18.28 -4.24
C VAL A 67 -6.96 -19.05 -3.41
N TRP A 68 -6.56 -20.23 -3.87
CA TRP A 68 -5.79 -21.14 -3.02
C TRP A 68 -4.68 -21.88 -3.75
N ASN A 69 -3.46 -21.81 -3.18
CA ASN A 69 -2.32 -22.61 -3.63
C ASN A 69 -2.06 -22.43 -5.12
N ILE A 70 -1.80 -21.20 -5.56
CA ILE A 70 -1.48 -20.89 -6.95
C ILE A 70 -0.35 -19.87 -7.04
N ARG A 71 0.32 -19.85 -8.19
CA ARG A 71 1.28 -18.81 -8.55
C ARG A 71 0.68 -17.89 -9.60
N LEU A 72 0.72 -16.59 -9.34
CA LEU A 72 0.39 -15.53 -10.29
C LEU A 72 1.69 -14.90 -10.77
N GLN A 73 1.93 -14.94 -12.07
CA GLN A 73 3.22 -14.60 -12.69
C GLN A 73 3.04 -13.51 -13.74
N ASP A 74 3.97 -12.55 -13.73
CA ASP A 74 4.15 -11.50 -14.74
C ASP A 74 2.84 -10.83 -15.19
N PRO A 75 2.07 -10.23 -14.26
CA PRO A 75 0.86 -9.51 -14.63
C PRO A 75 1.22 -8.25 -15.41
N ALA A 76 0.48 -7.96 -16.49
CA ALA A 76 0.69 -6.77 -17.31
C ALA A 76 0.21 -5.47 -16.63
N TYR A 77 -0.65 -5.60 -15.62
CA TYR A 77 -1.26 -4.54 -14.82
C TYR A 77 -1.53 -5.10 -13.40
N TRP A 78 -2.59 -4.68 -12.72
CA TRP A 78 -3.04 -5.25 -11.45
C TRP A 78 -3.21 -6.77 -11.54
N CYS A 79 -2.70 -7.48 -10.54
CA CYS A 79 -2.60 -8.93 -10.56
C CYS A 79 -3.91 -9.61 -10.11
N LEU A 80 -4.24 -9.58 -8.83
CA LEU A 80 -5.48 -10.14 -8.28
C LEU A 80 -6.43 -9.02 -7.87
N HIS A 81 -7.55 -8.89 -8.57
CA HIS A 81 -8.53 -7.82 -8.35
C HIS A 81 -9.87 -8.39 -7.85
N VAL A 82 -10.17 -8.18 -6.58
CA VAL A 82 -11.39 -8.64 -5.91
C VAL A 82 -12.31 -7.46 -5.70
N VAL A 83 -13.43 -7.41 -6.43
CA VAL A 83 -14.32 -6.24 -6.52
C VAL A 83 -15.71 -6.59 -6.03
N ARG A 84 -16.25 -5.85 -5.07
CA ARG A 84 -17.60 -6.03 -4.52
C ARG A 84 -17.93 -7.48 -4.14
N CYS A 85 -16.92 -8.21 -3.66
CA CYS A 85 -17.08 -9.60 -3.26
C CYS A 85 -17.39 -9.70 -1.76
N HIS A 86 -18.03 -10.80 -1.38
CA HIS A 86 -18.35 -11.09 0.01
C HIS A 86 -17.86 -12.49 0.39
N ASN A 87 -17.20 -12.60 1.55
CA ASN A 87 -16.59 -13.84 2.02
C ASN A 87 -15.52 -14.36 1.03
N THR A 88 -14.33 -13.77 1.11
CA THR A 88 -13.19 -14.11 0.24
C THR A 88 -12.05 -14.71 1.05
N SER A 89 -11.53 -15.85 0.62
CA SER A 89 -10.35 -16.49 1.22
C SER A 89 -9.23 -16.61 0.19
N ILE A 90 -8.11 -15.97 0.48
CA ILE A 90 -6.89 -15.97 -0.34
C ILE A 90 -5.79 -16.57 0.52
N HIS A 91 -5.30 -17.76 0.17
CA HIS A 91 -4.24 -18.38 0.96
C HIS A 91 -3.28 -19.25 0.18
N ASP A 92 -2.03 -19.31 0.65
CA ASP A 92 -0.94 -20.03 -0.02
C ASP A 92 -0.70 -19.53 -1.47
N VAL A 93 -0.86 -18.23 -1.70
CA VAL A 93 -0.70 -17.61 -3.03
C VAL A 93 0.67 -16.96 -3.15
N SER A 94 1.35 -17.20 -4.27
CA SER A 94 2.58 -16.50 -4.61
C SER A 94 2.37 -15.58 -5.82
N ILE A 95 2.76 -14.32 -5.71
CA ILE A 95 2.67 -13.32 -6.78
C ILE A 95 4.08 -12.85 -7.12
N TYR A 96 4.43 -12.94 -8.40
CA TYR A 96 5.70 -12.47 -8.94
C TYR A 96 5.43 -11.57 -10.13
N GLY A 97 5.81 -10.31 -10.01
CA GLY A 97 5.75 -9.36 -11.10
C GLY A 97 7.08 -8.65 -11.32
N ASP A 98 7.21 -8.03 -12.50
CA ASP A 98 8.39 -7.29 -12.87
C ASP A 98 8.47 -5.96 -12.09
N PHE A 99 9.63 -5.73 -11.47
CA PHE A 99 9.89 -4.59 -10.58
C PHE A 99 9.92 -3.23 -11.30
N ASN A 100 9.99 -3.21 -12.62
CA ASN A 100 10.01 -1.99 -13.42
C ASN A 100 8.65 -1.73 -14.08
N THR A 101 7.70 -2.66 -13.97
CA THR A 101 6.37 -2.53 -14.56
C THR A 101 5.48 -1.65 -13.68
N PRO A 102 4.96 -0.52 -14.20
CA PRO A 102 4.05 0.33 -13.46
C PRO A 102 2.68 -0.33 -13.29
N ASN A 103 1.98 0.00 -12.19
CA ASN A 103 0.65 -0.53 -11.87
C ASN A 103 0.66 -2.07 -11.79
N ASN A 104 1.78 -2.62 -11.33
CA ASN A 104 1.97 -4.04 -11.10
C ASN A 104 1.62 -4.35 -9.65
N ASP A 105 0.36 -4.08 -9.28
CA ASP A 105 -0.15 -4.27 -7.92
C ASP A 105 -0.35 -5.78 -7.67
N GLY A 106 -0.18 -6.22 -6.42
CA GLY A 106 -0.34 -7.63 -6.03
C GLY A 106 -1.80 -8.02 -5.86
N MET A 107 -2.45 -7.49 -4.83
CA MET A 107 -3.84 -7.80 -4.48
C MET A 107 -4.62 -6.52 -4.25
N ASP A 108 -5.53 -6.20 -5.16
CA ASP A 108 -6.48 -5.09 -5.02
C ASP A 108 -7.79 -5.62 -4.45
N ILE A 109 -8.09 -5.24 -3.20
CA ILE A 109 -9.35 -5.57 -2.53
C ILE A 109 -10.23 -4.33 -2.58
N GLU A 110 -11.23 -4.35 -3.45
CA GLU A 110 -12.05 -3.19 -3.79
C GLU A 110 -13.50 -3.42 -3.36
N ASP A 111 -14.06 -2.51 -2.55
CA ASP A 111 -15.46 -2.56 -2.09
C ASP A 111 -15.90 -3.94 -1.52
N SER A 112 -14.95 -4.74 -1.03
CA SER A 112 -15.15 -6.17 -0.73
C SER A 112 -15.02 -6.45 0.77
N ASN A 113 -15.92 -7.29 1.29
CA ASN A 113 -16.13 -7.42 2.73
C ASN A 113 -15.96 -8.86 3.22
N ASN A 114 -15.46 -9.01 4.45
CA ASN A 114 -15.12 -10.32 5.04
C ASN A 114 -14.06 -11.05 4.19
N THR A 115 -12.86 -10.47 4.13
CA THR A 115 -11.75 -11.01 3.33
C THR A 115 -10.61 -11.48 4.23
N VAL A 116 -10.10 -12.68 3.98
CA VAL A 116 -8.94 -13.24 4.68
C VAL A 116 -7.84 -13.52 3.68
N ILE A 117 -6.66 -12.95 3.92
CA ILE A 117 -5.42 -13.18 3.18
C ILE A 117 -4.43 -13.85 4.13
N THR A 118 -3.87 -15.02 3.78
CA THR A 118 -2.87 -15.64 4.66
C THR A 118 -1.84 -16.50 3.95
N ARG A 119 -0.61 -16.54 4.49
CA ARG A 119 0.50 -17.34 3.94
C ARG A 119 0.81 -17.02 2.48
N CYS A 120 0.80 -15.73 2.14
CA CYS A 120 1.07 -15.27 0.78
C CYS A 120 2.51 -14.74 0.65
N HIS A 121 3.09 -14.93 -0.53
CA HIS A 121 4.39 -14.38 -0.91
C HIS A 121 4.21 -13.40 -2.08
N ILE A 122 4.45 -12.12 -1.85
CA ILE A 122 4.13 -11.07 -2.84
C ILE A 122 5.41 -10.32 -3.19
N ASN A 123 5.77 -10.34 -4.47
CA ASN A 123 6.97 -9.72 -5.01
C ASN A 123 6.61 -8.95 -6.28
N THR A 124 6.37 -7.65 -6.15
CA THR A 124 5.67 -6.85 -7.20
C THR A 124 6.35 -5.52 -7.51
N GLY A 125 6.05 -4.96 -8.68
CA GLY A 125 6.52 -3.62 -9.08
C GLY A 125 5.77 -2.48 -8.38
N ASP A 126 4.51 -2.69 -8.02
CA ASP A 126 3.68 -1.68 -7.36
C ASP A 126 3.06 -2.22 -6.05
N ASP A 127 2.05 -1.55 -5.50
CA ASP A 127 1.48 -1.84 -4.18
C ASP A 127 1.12 -3.34 -4.00
N ALA A 128 1.50 -3.95 -2.88
CA ALA A 128 1.39 -5.40 -2.72
C ALA A 128 0.02 -5.87 -2.23
N ILE A 129 -0.48 -5.35 -1.11
CA ILE A 129 -1.87 -5.54 -0.66
C ILE A 129 -2.54 -4.17 -0.60
N CYS A 130 -3.56 -3.96 -1.42
CA CYS A 130 -4.16 -2.66 -1.66
C CYS A 130 -5.68 -2.65 -1.43
N PRO A 131 -6.16 -2.34 -0.20
CA PRO A 131 -7.55 -2.02 0.03
C PRO A 131 -7.94 -0.72 -0.67
N LYS A 132 -9.02 -0.73 -1.46
CA LYS A 132 -9.58 0.43 -2.15
C LYS A 132 -11.09 0.48 -1.97
N THR A 133 -11.65 1.69 -2.07
CA THR A 133 -13.10 1.91 -2.08
C THR A 133 -13.49 2.88 -3.17
N TYR A 134 -14.44 2.49 -4.01
CA TYR A 134 -14.99 3.29 -5.10
C TYR A 134 -16.50 3.47 -4.98
N ASN A 135 -17.25 2.40 -4.74
CA ASN A 135 -18.72 2.39 -4.75
C ASN A 135 -19.33 1.85 -3.46
N GLY A 136 -18.51 1.36 -2.54
CA GLY A 136 -19.00 0.85 -1.25
C GLY A 136 -17.89 0.75 -0.21
N PRO A 137 -18.25 0.57 1.07
CA PRO A 137 -17.28 0.43 2.14
C PRO A 137 -16.54 -0.92 2.06
N LEU A 138 -15.35 -0.93 2.65
CA LEU A 138 -14.51 -2.12 2.83
C LEU A 138 -14.33 -2.37 4.33
N TYR A 139 -14.78 -3.52 4.80
CA TYR A 139 -14.68 -3.90 6.21
C TYR A 139 -14.37 -5.38 6.44
N ASN A 140 -13.81 -5.67 7.61
CA ASN A 140 -13.40 -7.01 8.03
C ASN A 140 -12.41 -7.65 7.05
N LEU A 141 -11.30 -6.96 6.77
CA LEU A 141 -10.17 -7.52 6.03
C LEU A 141 -9.05 -7.89 7.00
N THR A 142 -8.62 -9.14 6.95
CA THR A 142 -7.50 -9.65 7.75
C THR A 142 -6.42 -10.21 6.83
N ALA A 143 -5.18 -9.75 6.99
CA ALA A 143 -4.00 -10.27 6.28
C ALA A 143 -2.96 -10.78 7.29
N THR A 144 -2.56 -12.05 7.18
CA THR A 144 -1.63 -12.66 8.15
C THR A 144 -0.55 -13.54 7.54
N ASN A 145 0.59 -13.67 8.20
CA ASN A 145 1.64 -14.62 7.81
C ASN A 145 2.17 -14.38 6.39
N CYS A 146 2.29 -13.12 5.96
CA CYS A 146 2.69 -12.77 4.60
C CYS A 146 4.15 -12.32 4.52
N TRP A 147 4.80 -12.60 3.39
CA TRP A 147 6.08 -12.03 3.01
C TRP A 147 5.90 -11.11 1.81
N ILE A 148 6.42 -9.90 1.89
CA ILE A 148 6.17 -8.85 0.90
C ILE A 148 7.46 -8.12 0.51
N ARG A 149 7.63 -7.90 -0.80
CA ARG A 149 8.64 -7.04 -1.40
C ARG A 149 8.04 -6.25 -2.55
N THR A 150 8.24 -4.93 -2.59
CA THR A 150 7.67 -4.09 -3.65
C THR A 150 8.48 -2.81 -3.93
N LYS A 151 8.39 -2.22 -5.13
CA LYS A 151 8.91 -0.85 -5.38
C LYS A 151 7.96 0.28 -5.00
N SER A 152 6.80 -0.04 -4.44
CA SER A 152 5.80 0.92 -3.96
C SER A 152 5.50 0.63 -2.49
N SER A 153 4.24 0.47 -2.08
CA SER A 153 3.87 0.24 -0.66
C SER A 153 3.49 -1.22 -0.40
N ALA A 154 4.03 -1.81 0.66
CA ALA A 154 3.73 -3.21 0.99
C ALA A 154 2.26 -3.41 1.38
N ILE A 155 1.72 -2.50 2.20
CA ILE A 155 0.28 -2.40 2.46
C ILE A 155 -0.14 -0.98 2.14
N LYS A 156 -1.12 -0.82 1.25
CA LYS A 156 -1.58 0.49 0.78
C LYS A 156 -3.10 0.64 0.88
N PHE A 157 -3.58 1.58 1.68
CA PHE A 157 -4.99 1.95 1.63
C PHE A 157 -5.13 3.09 0.61
N GLY A 158 -5.98 2.89 -0.39
CA GLY A 158 -6.26 3.85 -1.45
C GLY A 158 -5.28 3.81 -2.64
N SER A 159 -5.00 4.92 -3.35
CA SER A 159 -5.55 6.25 -3.07
C SER A 159 -7.06 6.38 -3.29
N ALA A 160 -7.67 5.47 -4.07
CA ALA A 160 -9.12 5.41 -4.25
C ALA A 160 -9.80 5.06 -2.92
N SER A 161 -10.45 6.05 -2.33
CA SER A 161 -10.86 6.05 -0.92
C SER A 161 -12.21 6.74 -0.71
N SER A 162 -13.16 6.51 -1.62
CA SER A 162 -14.44 7.23 -1.64
C SER A 162 -15.41 6.82 -0.53
N PHE A 163 -15.18 5.67 0.12
CA PHE A 163 -16.01 5.13 1.19
C PHE A 163 -15.14 4.61 2.33
N ASP A 164 -15.80 4.19 3.41
CA ASP A 164 -15.10 3.87 4.65
C ASP A 164 -14.32 2.54 4.58
N PHE A 165 -13.16 2.54 5.24
CA PHE A 165 -12.38 1.36 5.60
C PHE A 165 -12.55 1.11 7.10
N LYS A 166 -13.03 -0.07 7.50
CA LYS A 166 -13.30 -0.34 8.92
C LYS A 166 -12.95 -1.75 9.37
N ASN A 167 -12.34 -1.89 10.54
CA ASN A 167 -12.00 -3.18 11.15
C ASN A 167 -11.05 -4.00 10.27
N LEU A 168 -9.81 -3.51 10.15
CA LEU A 168 -8.75 -4.14 9.35
C LEU A 168 -7.61 -4.61 10.24
N VAL A 169 -7.11 -5.82 9.99
CA VAL A 169 -6.03 -6.43 10.78
C VAL A 169 -4.91 -6.93 9.88
N PHE A 170 -3.68 -6.52 10.16
CA PHE A 170 -2.47 -6.95 9.50
C PHE A 170 -1.50 -7.49 10.55
N ASP A 171 -1.29 -8.81 10.57
CA ASP A 171 -0.54 -9.47 11.64
C ASP A 171 0.53 -10.44 11.11
N ASN A 172 1.69 -10.49 11.77
CA ASN A 172 2.78 -11.41 11.43
C ASN A 172 3.21 -11.27 9.96
N ILE A 173 3.70 -10.10 9.58
CA ILE A 173 4.09 -9.78 8.20
C ILE A 173 5.57 -9.41 8.16
N THR A 174 6.28 -9.94 7.16
CA THR A 174 7.65 -9.54 6.84
C THR A 174 7.67 -8.71 5.56
N ILE A 175 8.10 -7.47 5.67
CA ILE A 175 8.25 -6.53 4.56
C ILE A 175 9.74 -6.30 4.33
N VAL A 176 10.22 -6.52 3.10
CA VAL A 176 11.62 -6.32 2.75
C VAL A 176 11.76 -5.46 1.50
N ASP A 177 12.82 -4.65 1.45
CA ASP A 177 13.18 -3.81 0.31
C ASP A 177 12.01 -2.98 -0.26
N SER A 178 11.04 -2.56 0.56
CA SER A 178 9.87 -1.82 0.07
C SER A 178 10.09 -0.32 0.00
N HIS A 179 9.41 0.40 -0.90
CA HIS A 179 9.49 1.86 -0.90
C HIS A 179 8.73 2.47 0.27
N ARG A 180 7.60 1.87 0.64
CA ARG A 180 6.90 2.09 1.90
C ARG A 180 6.55 0.76 2.57
N GLY A 181 6.56 0.76 3.89
CA GLY A 181 6.04 -0.35 4.67
C GLY A 181 4.50 -0.31 4.69
N LEU A 182 3.97 0.43 5.66
CA LEU A 182 2.54 0.56 5.91
C LEU A 182 2.08 1.95 5.43
N GLY A 183 1.20 1.99 4.44
CA GLY A 183 0.78 3.22 3.77
C GLY A 183 -0.73 3.43 3.79
N LEU A 184 -1.22 4.49 4.43
CA LEU A 184 -2.59 4.97 4.30
C LEU A 184 -2.56 6.28 3.52
N GLN A 185 -3.27 6.31 2.40
CA GLN A 185 -3.33 7.48 1.53
C GLN A 185 -4.77 7.78 1.15
N ILE A 186 -5.44 8.53 2.01
CA ILE A 186 -6.88 8.80 1.92
C ILE A 186 -7.07 10.16 1.25
N ARG A 187 -7.88 10.18 0.19
CA ARG A 187 -7.99 11.28 -0.76
C ARG A 187 -9.42 11.64 -1.18
N ASP A 188 -10.37 10.74 -1.01
CA ASP A 188 -11.69 10.84 -1.67
C ASP A 188 -12.88 10.95 -0.70
N GLY A 189 -12.61 11.29 0.57
CA GLY A 189 -13.63 11.58 1.58
C GLY A 189 -14.12 10.40 2.41
N GLY A 190 -13.70 9.17 2.09
CA GLY A 190 -13.94 8.00 2.92
C GLY A 190 -13.10 8.02 4.18
N ASN A 191 -13.63 7.46 5.27
CA ASN A 191 -12.96 7.43 6.56
C ASN A 191 -12.23 6.11 6.78
N VAL A 192 -11.16 6.11 7.58
CA VAL A 192 -10.48 4.90 8.04
C VAL A 192 -10.63 4.82 9.55
N SER A 193 -11.12 3.69 10.06
CA SER A 193 -11.23 3.46 11.50
C SER A 193 -10.93 2.02 11.88
N ASP A 194 -10.44 1.83 13.11
CA ASP A 194 -10.26 0.53 13.75
C ASP A 194 -9.31 -0.37 12.94
N VAL A 195 -8.04 0.03 12.86
CA VAL A 195 -7.00 -0.71 12.11
C VAL A 195 -5.89 -1.14 13.04
N THR A 196 -5.51 -2.41 13.00
CA THR A 196 -4.40 -2.96 13.78
C THR A 196 -3.30 -3.48 12.86
N PHE A 197 -2.07 -3.03 13.12
CA PHE A 197 -0.84 -3.56 12.56
C PHE A 197 -0.01 -4.16 13.69
N SER A 198 0.19 -5.48 13.66
CA SER A 198 0.87 -6.21 14.75
C SER A 198 1.94 -7.17 14.27
N ASN A 199 3.02 -7.29 15.04
CA ASN A 199 4.09 -8.28 14.82
C ASN A 199 4.70 -8.18 13.40
N ILE A 200 5.16 -6.98 13.02
CA ILE A 200 5.64 -6.71 11.66
C ILE A 200 7.15 -6.39 11.67
N ASN A 201 7.89 -7.03 10.78
CA ASN A 201 9.29 -6.67 10.49
C ASN A 201 9.36 -5.93 9.15
N ILE A 202 9.97 -4.75 9.15
CA ILE A 202 10.00 -3.86 7.99
C ILE A 202 11.43 -3.48 7.61
N SER A 203 11.78 -3.64 6.34
CA SER A 203 12.94 -2.99 5.72
C SER A 203 12.46 -2.17 4.53
N THR A 204 12.63 -0.85 4.59
CA THR A 204 12.31 0.05 3.46
C THR A 204 13.55 0.69 2.87
N ARG A 205 13.51 0.98 1.58
CA ARG A 205 14.61 1.65 0.85
C ARG A 205 14.05 2.68 -0.11
N TYR A 206 14.88 3.66 -0.49
CA TYR A 206 14.50 4.55 -1.58
C TYR A 206 14.61 3.83 -2.93
N TYR A 207 13.57 4.04 -3.73
CA TYR A 207 13.60 3.84 -5.17
C TYR A 207 13.59 5.19 -5.88
N ASP A 208 13.64 5.14 -7.20
CA ASP A 208 13.63 6.34 -8.02
C ASP A 208 12.39 7.23 -7.72
N PRO A 209 12.53 8.58 -7.70
CA PRO A 209 11.41 9.49 -7.47
C PRO A 209 10.20 9.36 -8.40
N SER A 210 10.34 8.68 -9.54
CA SER A 210 9.21 8.30 -10.41
C SER A 210 8.22 7.35 -9.74
N TRP A 211 8.65 6.60 -8.72
CA TRP A 211 7.81 5.76 -7.88
C TRP A 211 7.30 6.57 -6.69
N TRP A 212 6.07 6.31 -6.27
CA TRP A 212 5.53 6.94 -5.07
C TRP A 212 6.16 6.30 -3.84
N GLY A 213 6.68 7.12 -2.93
CA GLY A 213 7.51 6.61 -1.83
C GLY A 213 8.68 7.51 -1.52
N ARG A 214 9.05 7.53 -0.24
CA ARG A 214 10.29 8.11 0.28
C ARG A 214 10.89 7.22 1.37
N ALA A 215 10.81 5.90 1.24
CA ALA A 215 11.37 4.93 2.19
C ALA A 215 10.76 4.97 3.61
N GLU A 216 9.52 5.41 3.76
CA GLU A 216 8.83 5.50 5.05
C GLU A 216 8.40 4.10 5.54
N PRO A 217 8.73 3.70 6.78
CA PRO A 217 8.23 2.43 7.32
C PRO A 217 6.72 2.51 7.62
N ILE A 218 6.24 3.68 8.04
CA ILE A 218 4.83 4.00 8.26
C ILE A 218 4.55 5.37 7.64
N TYR A 219 3.51 5.43 6.82
CA TYR A 219 3.05 6.61 6.10
C TYR A 219 1.52 6.68 6.23
N VAL A 220 1.00 7.68 6.93
CA VAL A 220 -0.44 7.87 7.13
C VAL A 220 -0.77 9.28 6.74
N THR A 221 -1.58 9.44 5.69
CA THR A 221 -1.94 10.77 5.19
C THR A 221 -3.42 10.86 4.81
N THR A 222 -4.05 11.97 5.18
CA THR A 222 -5.36 12.36 4.65
C THR A 222 -5.34 13.82 4.19
N CYS A 223 -5.83 14.04 2.98
CA CYS A 223 -6.03 15.35 2.37
C CYS A 223 -6.93 15.17 1.14
N PRO A 224 -7.55 16.20 0.57
CA PRO A 224 -8.43 16.00 -0.58
C PRO A 224 -7.59 15.71 -1.85
N ARG A 225 -8.12 14.85 -2.74
CA ARG A 225 -7.50 14.54 -4.05
C ARG A 225 -7.34 15.78 -4.91
N ASP A 226 -8.34 16.65 -4.91
CA ASP A 226 -8.42 17.88 -5.69
C ASP A 226 -9.44 18.83 -5.05
N SER A 227 -9.77 19.94 -5.69
CA SER A 227 -10.71 20.95 -5.17
C SER A 227 -12.16 20.46 -5.05
N ASN A 228 -12.52 19.35 -5.69
CA ASN A 228 -13.87 18.79 -5.67
C ASN A 228 -14.00 17.60 -4.70
N ALA A 229 -12.88 16.99 -4.32
CA ALA A 229 -12.85 15.90 -3.37
C ALA A 229 -13.02 16.40 -1.93
N LYS A 230 -13.64 15.56 -1.08
CA LYS A 230 -13.75 15.81 0.35
C LYS A 230 -12.56 15.21 1.09
N GLU A 231 -12.24 15.78 2.23
CA GLU A 231 -11.26 15.21 3.15
C GLU A 231 -11.89 14.08 3.97
N GLY A 232 -11.18 12.98 4.19
CA GLY A 232 -11.62 11.85 5.02
C GLY A 232 -10.92 11.83 6.38
N SER A 233 -11.54 11.27 7.41
CA SER A 233 -10.91 11.08 8.72
C SER A 233 -10.20 9.74 8.83
N ILE A 234 -9.12 9.68 9.61
CA ILE A 234 -8.38 8.48 9.96
C ILE A 234 -8.31 8.43 11.49
N SER A 235 -8.86 7.38 12.09
CA SER A 235 -8.87 7.23 13.55
C SER A 235 -8.61 5.80 14.02
N ASN A 236 -8.24 5.67 15.29
CA ASN A 236 -8.10 4.38 15.97
C ASN A 236 -7.15 3.42 15.24
N LEU A 237 -5.90 3.85 15.03
CA LEU A 237 -4.86 2.96 14.49
C LEU A 237 -3.93 2.49 15.61
N LEU A 238 -3.77 1.17 15.70
CA LEU A 238 -2.86 0.53 16.64
C LEU A 238 -1.69 -0.08 15.88
N PHE A 239 -0.47 0.33 16.24
CA PHE A 239 0.77 -0.27 15.76
C PHE A 239 1.48 -0.90 16.96
N ILE A 240 1.64 -2.22 16.95
CA ILE A 240 2.19 -2.97 18.09
C ILE A 240 3.23 -4.01 17.66
N ASN A 241 4.34 -4.09 18.40
CA ASN A 241 5.43 -5.04 18.15
C ASN A 241 5.99 -4.94 16.73
N ILE A 242 6.40 -3.74 16.30
CA ILE A 242 6.97 -3.53 14.96
C ILE A 242 8.45 -3.19 15.07
N THR A 243 9.27 -3.90 14.31
CA THR A 243 10.69 -3.58 14.11
C THR A 243 10.88 -3.08 12.69
N ALA A 244 11.50 -1.91 12.51
CA ALA A 244 11.71 -1.31 11.20
C ALA A 244 13.15 -0.83 11.00
N THR A 245 13.70 -1.07 9.82
CA THR A 245 14.89 -0.39 9.30
C THR A 245 14.52 0.41 8.06
N SER A 246 14.74 1.71 8.08
CA SER A 246 14.29 2.60 7.00
C SER A 246 15.28 3.72 6.68
N GLU A 247 15.17 4.26 5.46
CA GLU A 247 15.95 5.43 5.05
C GLU A 247 15.28 6.77 5.34
N ASN A 248 14.02 6.75 5.75
CA ASN A 248 13.25 7.92 6.14
C ASN A 248 12.40 7.66 7.39
N GLY A 249 11.94 8.76 7.99
CA GLY A 249 11.06 8.77 9.14
C GLY A 249 9.67 8.21 8.86
N ILE A 250 8.92 8.03 9.94
CA ILE A 250 7.48 7.85 9.91
C ILE A 250 6.84 9.21 9.57
N PHE A 251 5.84 9.20 8.70
CA PHE A 251 5.11 10.41 8.31
C PHE A 251 3.61 10.25 8.60
N LEU A 252 3.09 11.09 9.49
CA LEU A 252 1.70 11.12 9.95
C LEU A 252 1.16 12.52 9.65
N SER A 253 0.25 12.65 8.69
CA SER A 253 -0.25 13.95 8.27
C SER A 253 -1.77 13.93 8.08
N GLY A 254 -2.46 14.59 8.99
CA GLY A 254 -3.85 14.98 8.82
C GLY A 254 -3.99 16.16 7.87
N SER A 255 -5.23 16.61 7.67
CA SER A 255 -5.54 17.87 7.01
C SER A 255 -5.87 18.96 8.02
N LYS A 256 -5.98 20.22 7.56
CA LYS A 256 -6.36 21.37 8.41
C LYS A 256 -7.65 21.15 9.22
N GLY A 257 -8.54 20.25 8.79
CA GLY A 257 -9.76 19.89 9.51
C GLY A 257 -9.56 19.02 10.77
N GLY A 258 -8.33 18.61 11.10
CA GLY A 258 -8.05 17.76 12.27
C GLY A 258 -8.53 16.31 12.07
N LEU A 259 -8.03 15.67 11.02
CA LEU A 259 -8.58 14.40 10.50
C LEU A 259 -7.73 13.17 10.79
N LEU A 260 -6.72 13.29 11.65
CA LEU A 260 -5.92 12.15 12.11
C LEU A 260 -5.98 12.08 13.62
N SER A 261 -6.59 11.04 14.18
CA SER A 261 -6.77 10.94 15.64
C SER A 261 -6.57 9.54 16.21
N ASN A 262 -6.24 9.46 17.50
CA ASN A 262 -6.19 8.20 18.26
C ASN A 262 -5.25 7.16 17.61
N LEU A 263 -3.97 7.50 17.48
CA LEU A 263 -2.93 6.56 17.07
C LEU A 263 -2.12 6.12 18.28
N ARG A 264 -1.79 4.82 18.33
CA ARG A 264 -0.99 4.25 19.41
C ARG A 264 0.17 3.44 18.86
N PHE A 265 1.37 3.77 19.29
CA PHE A 265 2.59 3.01 18.99
C PHE A 265 3.05 2.29 20.26
N ILE A 266 3.09 0.96 20.22
CA ILE A 266 3.43 0.14 21.39
C ILE A 266 4.53 -0.85 21.01
N ASN A 267 5.62 -0.91 21.78
CA ASN A 267 6.72 -1.84 21.55
C ASN A 267 7.33 -1.74 20.14
N MET A 268 7.82 -0.55 19.78
CA MET A 268 8.38 -0.29 18.45
C MET A 268 9.90 -0.20 18.51
N ASN A 269 10.58 -0.77 17.53
CA ASN A 269 12.04 -0.71 17.41
C ASN A 269 12.44 -0.19 16.02
N LEU A 270 12.78 1.09 15.94
CA LEU A 270 12.98 1.82 14.69
C LEU A 270 14.46 2.18 14.50
N THR A 271 15.04 1.75 13.38
CA THR A 271 16.42 2.06 13.01
C THR A 271 16.46 2.83 11.69
N TYR A 272 16.94 4.06 11.74
CA TYR A 272 17.10 4.91 10.58
C TYR A 272 18.54 4.87 10.08
N ARG A 273 18.71 4.53 8.81
CA ARG A 273 20.00 4.45 8.14
C ARG A 273 19.83 4.86 6.70
N ARG A 274 20.82 5.56 6.14
CA ARG A 274 20.93 5.79 4.70
C ARG A 274 21.91 4.81 4.07
N TRP A 275 21.48 4.16 3.00
CA TRP A 275 22.31 3.20 2.25
C TRP A 275 22.09 3.22 0.74
N THR A 276 21.03 3.86 0.23
CA THR A 276 20.88 4.10 -1.20
C THR A 276 21.52 5.44 -1.61
N LYS A 277 21.59 5.65 -2.93
CA LYS A 277 22.14 6.87 -3.54
C LYS A 277 21.18 8.07 -3.47
N TYR A 278 19.92 7.87 -3.11
CA TYR A 278 18.90 8.90 -3.18
C TYR A 278 18.97 9.84 -1.98
N ALA A 279 18.84 11.15 -2.22
CA ALA A 279 18.78 12.15 -1.15
C ALA A 279 17.50 12.01 -0.31
N GLY A 280 17.53 12.56 0.91
CA GLY A 280 16.41 12.52 1.85
C GLY A 280 15.81 13.89 2.07
N GLY A 281 15.08 14.03 3.17
CA GLY A 281 14.45 15.30 3.52
C GLY A 281 13.29 15.64 2.59
N LEU A 282 12.60 14.62 2.09
CA LEU A 282 11.38 14.76 1.32
C LEU A 282 10.29 13.90 1.96
N VAL A 283 9.11 14.48 2.05
CA VAL A 283 7.84 13.76 2.24
C VAL A 283 7.03 13.89 0.95
N ASP A 284 6.11 12.95 0.73
CA ASP A 284 5.38 12.82 -0.53
C ASP A 284 3.88 12.88 -0.26
N TYR A 285 3.22 13.95 -0.69
CA TYR A 285 1.78 14.14 -0.49
C TYR A 285 0.94 13.65 -1.67
N ARG A 286 1.58 13.23 -2.77
CA ARG A 286 0.89 12.80 -4.00
C ARG A 286 0.03 11.56 -3.75
N PRO A 287 -1.10 11.40 -4.45
CA PRO A 287 -1.72 12.40 -5.31
C PRO A 287 -2.48 13.44 -4.47
N GLY A 288 -2.72 14.60 -5.05
CA GLY A 288 -3.60 15.62 -4.47
C GLY A 288 -2.86 16.75 -3.78
N CYS A 289 -3.15 16.96 -2.49
CA CYS A 289 -2.86 18.19 -1.76
C CYS A 289 -1.55 18.89 -2.11
N GLN A 290 -0.43 18.18 -2.19
CA GLN A 290 0.85 18.71 -2.67
C GLN A 290 1.67 17.64 -3.40
N GLY A 291 2.77 18.07 -4.02
CA GLY A 291 3.75 17.18 -4.60
C GLY A 291 4.72 16.60 -3.57
N LEU A 292 6.01 16.65 -3.91
CA LEU A 292 7.09 16.34 -3.00
C LEU A 292 7.48 17.60 -2.25
N VAL A 293 7.59 17.51 -0.93
CA VAL A 293 7.83 18.67 -0.08
C VAL A 293 9.10 18.44 0.72
N ASN A 294 9.96 19.45 0.75
CA ASN A 294 11.16 19.45 1.57
C ASN A 294 10.77 19.45 3.05
N HIS A 295 11.43 18.60 3.81
CA HIS A 295 11.22 18.48 5.24
C HIS A 295 12.53 18.14 5.95
N SER A 296 12.70 18.65 7.17
CA SER A 296 13.83 18.26 8.01
C SER A 296 13.76 16.76 8.31
N ALA A 297 14.91 16.08 8.36
CA ALA A 297 14.90 14.67 8.72
C ALA A 297 14.42 14.51 10.18
N ALA A 298 13.48 13.61 10.42
CA ALA A 298 13.02 13.27 11.76
C ALA A 298 12.67 11.78 11.84
N GLY A 299 12.63 11.22 13.05
CA GLY A 299 12.17 9.85 13.29
C GLY A 299 10.67 9.71 13.04
N ILE A 300 9.89 10.63 13.61
CA ILE A 300 8.45 10.73 13.43
C ILE A 300 8.09 12.18 13.10
N ILE A 301 7.39 12.37 11.99
CA ILE A 301 6.86 13.66 11.52
C ILE A 301 5.34 13.60 11.67
N MET A 302 4.77 14.61 12.32
CA MET A 302 3.33 14.70 12.61
C MET A 302 2.78 16.05 12.20
N GLU A 303 1.63 16.02 11.55
CA GLU A 303 0.90 17.22 11.14
C GLU A 303 -0.59 17.04 11.39
N HIS A 304 -1.25 18.07 11.90
CA HIS A 304 -2.71 18.12 12.06
C HIS A 304 -3.32 16.86 12.69
N MET A 305 -2.85 16.53 13.90
CA MET A 305 -3.16 15.26 14.56
C MET A 305 -3.50 15.46 16.03
N GLU A 306 -4.42 14.64 16.55
CA GLU A 306 -4.80 14.59 17.96
C GLU A 306 -4.66 13.17 18.53
N GLY A 307 -4.37 13.03 19.83
CA GLY A 307 -4.38 11.72 20.49
C GLY A 307 -3.34 10.74 19.96
N PHE A 308 -2.06 11.13 19.98
CA PHE A 308 -0.94 10.23 19.68
C PHE A 308 -0.30 9.72 20.96
N GLU A 309 -0.35 8.41 21.18
CA GLU A 309 0.26 7.75 22.33
C GLU A 309 1.43 6.86 21.89
N ILE A 310 2.48 6.89 22.70
CA ILE A 310 3.71 6.13 22.45
C ILE A 310 4.12 5.41 23.73
N GLU A 311 4.28 4.10 23.64
CA GLU A 311 4.71 3.25 24.74
C GLU A 311 5.85 2.33 24.26
N ASN A 312 6.98 2.34 24.98
CA ASN A 312 8.12 1.46 24.71
C ASN A 312 8.63 1.53 23.26
N VAL A 313 8.93 2.74 22.79
CA VAL A 313 9.43 2.99 21.43
C VAL A 313 10.89 3.42 21.44
N TYR A 314 11.73 2.68 20.71
CA TYR A 314 13.15 2.98 20.55
C TYR A 314 13.43 3.46 19.13
N MET A 315 14.07 4.62 19.01
CA MET A 315 14.53 5.17 17.74
C MET A 315 16.05 5.28 17.72
N ARG A 316 16.70 4.72 16.70
CA ARG A 316 18.16 4.73 16.54
C ARG A 316 18.56 5.26 15.18
N TRP A 317 19.65 6.03 15.13
CA TRP A 317 20.23 6.53 13.89
C TRP A 317 21.65 6.01 13.74
N SER A 318 21.91 5.27 12.67
CA SER A 318 23.23 4.67 12.41
C SER A 318 24.33 5.69 12.09
N ASN A 319 23.99 6.81 11.45
CA ASN A 319 24.93 7.91 11.16
C ASN A 319 24.18 9.24 11.02
N LYS A 320 24.11 10.01 12.12
CA LYS A 320 23.34 11.28 12.15
C LYS A 320 23.80 12.29 11.10
N LYS A 321 25.11 12.36 10.80
CA LYS A 321 25.65 13.30 9.79
C LYS A 321 25.12 12.98 8.39
N LYS A 322 25.11 11.71 7.99
CA LYS A 322 24.55 11.27 6.69
C LYS A 322 23.04 11.46 6.58
N MET A 323 22.35 11.54 7.72
CA MET A 323 20.90 11.74 7.81
C MET A 323 20.50 13.21 7.94
N GLY A 324 21.45 14.15 7.92
CA GLY A 324 21.15 15.59 8.07
C GLY A 324 20.77 16.00 9.50
N TYR A 325 21.34 15.35 10.52
CA TYR A 325 21.09 15.60 11.95
C TYR A 325 19.61 15.55 12.34
N PRO A 326 18.98 14.37 12.19
CA PRO A 326 17.56 14.24 12.41
C PRO A 326 17.18 14.46 13.87
N THR A 327 16.00 15.05 14.08
CA THR A 327 15.33 15.09 15.39
C THR A 327 14.59 13.78 15.64
N GLY A 328 14.20 13.52 16.90
CA GLY A 328 13.35 12.37 17.22
C GLY A 328 11.93 12.57 16.70
N PHE A 329 11.33 13.70 17.07
CA PHE A 329 9.99 14.10 16.69
C PHE A 329 10.02 15.46 16.00
N GLN A 330 9.06 15.66 15.11
CA GLN A 330 8.69 16.97 14.58
C GLN A 330 7.17 17.04 14.49
N ALA A 331 6.57 17.95 15.25
CA ALA A 331 5.14 18.22 15.24
C ALA A 331 4.89 19.59 14.59
N LEU A 332 3.99 19.65 13.62
CA LEU A 332 3.63 20.86 12.89
C LEU A 332 2.12 21.02 12.92
N ASN A 333 1.61 22.12 13.49
CA ASN A 333 0.18 22.39 13.55
C ASN A 333 -0.63 21.25 14.22
N CYS A 334 -0.07 20.63 15.26
CA CYS A 334 -0.75 19.70 16.17
C CYS A 334 -1.09 20.42 17.48
#